data_AF-A0A4S9U9G6-F1
#
_entry.id   AF-A0A4S9U9G6-F1
#
_cell.length_a   1.000
_cell.length_b   1.000
_cell.length_c   1.000
_cell.angle_alpha   90.00
_cell.angle_beta   90.00
_cell.angle_gamma   90.00
#
_symmetry.space_group_name_H-M   'P 1'
#
loop_
_entity.id
_entity.type
_entity.pdbx_description
1 polymer ?
#
loop_
_entity_poly.entity_id
_entity_poly.type
_entity_poly.pdbx_seq_one_letter_code
_entity_poly.pdbx_strand_id
1 'polypeptide(L)'
;MLALLILVVIIAPIVISCSSPARKAHHLPDNETFLRQNGTKWHIQYVDNIGFTGTIGKHNLGGDKCRSSFLGGRHIWNCGDMMCPPDVNACGFAMGPAFYGTKSVSIIDAAAHDNVGAYEFALPWHGDPKPVAPQSSYGMDTSNVAAINDTTGVAYVWEITRGAPDGSIVNHGAGIVAVTLGATQPIATRLGPLLTGPDSVQLGLLAILRSGGYIYNYNTQGSFGNIIVGRVKANDAVFDASKYEYLVFVSDIKAAPVWKRGIPAAKDVSRYGMRTAESGGRFACGQYGSVIWSSYFQKYMLMCTLYYSYSFFYLAGKPWGPWSTGYKILSSESGWGGYGISAHPGWSTQPNELYFSQGPNGPLNVFRLSFEY
;
A
#
# COMPACT_ATOMS: atom_id res chain seq x y z
N MET A 1 -30.44 -62.36 27.85
CA MET A 1 -30.03 -61.30 26.92
C MET A 1 -29.19 -60.29 27.70
N LEU A 2 -27.88 -60.31 27.47
CA LEU A 2 -26.90 -59.47 28.15
C LEU A 2 -26.71 -58.20 27.29
N ALA A 3 -27.05 -57.03 27.82
CA ALA A 3 -26.89 -55.76 27.12
C ALA A 3 -25.46 -55.23 27.34
N LEU A 4 -24.69 -55.17 26.25
CA LEU A 4 -23.32 -54.67 26.20
C LEU A 4 -23.35 -53.13 26.11
N LEU A 5 -22.92 -52.44 27.16
CA LEU A 5 -22.68 -50.99 27.17
C LEU A 5 -21.33 -50.71 26.48
N ILE A 6 -21.38 -50.15 25.27
CA ILE A 6 -20.18 -49.64 24.57
C ILE A 6 -19.90 -48.24 25.08
N LEU A 7 -18.84 -48.10 25.89
CA LEU A 7 -18.29 -46.82 26.31
C LEU A 7 -17.44 -46.26 25.17
N VAL A 8 -17.92 -45.23 24.48
CA VAL A 8 -17.15 -44.49 23.47
C VAL A 8 -16.20 -43.55 24.20
N VAL A 9 -14.91 -43.86 24.19
CA VAL A 9 -13.85 -42.96 24.65
C VAL A 9 -13.57 -41.93 23.55
N ILE A 10 -14.08 -40.72 23.72
CA ILE A 10 -13.73 -39.58 22.86
C ILE A 10 -12.36 -39.07 23.31
N ILE A 11 -11.31 -39.39 22.55
CA ILE A 11 -9.99 -38.78 22.70
C ILE A 11 -10.06 -37.41 21.99
N ALA A 12 -10.35 -36.36 22.74
CA ALA A 12 -10.20 -34.99 22.24
C ALA A 12 -8.71 -34.63 22.21
N PRO A 13 -8.11 -34.29 21.06
CA PRO A 13 -6.74 -33.80 21.03
C PRO A 13 -6.71 -32.44 21.72
N ILE A 14 -6.05 -32.38 22.88
CA ILE A 14 -5.71 -31.13 23.54
C ILE A 14 -4.63 -30.46 22.67
N VAL A 15 -5.05 -29.52 21.83
CA VAL A 15 -4.13 -28.59 21.18
C VAL A 15 -3.65 -27.65 22.27
N ILE A 16 -2.51 -27.98 22.87
CA ILE A 16 -1.77 -27.04 23.74
C ILE A 16 -1.24 -25.95 22.81
N SER A 17 -2.03 -24.89 22.66
CA SER A 17 -1.58 -23.62 22.11
C SER A 17 -0.49 -23.09 23.04
N CYS A 18 0.77 -23.41 22.74
CA CYS A 18 1.90 -22.65 23.26
C CYS A 18 1.74 -21.21 22.79
N SER A 19 1.19 -20.35 23.64
CA SER A 19 1.25 -18.90 23.45
C SER A 19 2.72 -18.53 23.28
N SER A 20 3.10 -18.05 22.10
CA SER A 20 4.44 -17.50 21.91
C SER A 20 4.70 -16.46 23.01
N PRO A 21 5.90 -16.43 23.63
CA PRO A 21 6.22 -15.41 24.62
C PRO A 21 5.90 -14.03 24.04
N ALA A 22 5.17 -13.21 24.79
CA ALA A 22 4.88 -11.84 24.38
C ALA A 22 6.22 -11.13 24.13
N ARG A 23 6.54 -10.86 22.85
CA ARG A 23 7.76 -10.14 22.50
C ARG A 23 7.73 -8.78 23.19
N LYS A 24 8.78 -8.47 23.94
CA LYS A 24 8.93 -7.16 24.59
C LYS A 24 8.97 -6.11 23.48
N ALA A 25 8.03 -5.16 23.53
CA ALA A 25 7.99 -4.06 22.57
C ALA A 25 9.21 -3.15 22.80
N HIS A 26 9.94 -2.84 21.73
CA HIS A 26 11.02 -1.86 21.78
C HIS A 26 10.46 -0.45 21.61
N HIS A 27 11.11 0.53 22.22
CA HIS A 27 10.70 1.93 22.17
C HIS A 27 11.75 2.75 21.44
N LEU A 28 11.29 3.63 20.55
CA LEU A 28 12.15 4.64 19.94
C LEU A 28 12.32 5.82 20.89
N PRO A 29 13.49 6.48 20.87
CA PRO A 29 13.70 7.73 21.58
C PRO A 29 12.96 8.89 20.88
N ASP A 30 13.19 10.12 21.36
CA ASP A 30 12.81 11.32 20.63
C ASP A 30 13.51 11.41 19.25
N ASN A 31 12.98 12.24 18.35
CA ASN A 31 13.47 12.36 16.98
C ASN A 31 14.93 12.80 16.87
N GLU A 32 15.40 13.68 17.78
CA GLU A 32 16.75 14.22 17.75
C GLU A 32 17.77 13.15 18.15
N THR A 33 17.45 12.41 19.22
CA THR A 33 18.22 11.26 19.68
C THR A 33 18.20 10.13 18.65
N PHE A 34 17.04 9.84 18.03
CA PHE A 34 16.95 8.87 16.94
C PHE A 34 17.92 9.21 15.81
N LEU A 35 17.93 10.46 15.33
CA LEU A 35 18.81 10.88 14.24
C LEU A 35 20.30 10.69 14.57
N ARG A 36 20.71 11.05 15.80
CA ARG A 36 22.09 10.85 16.26
C ARG A 36 22.52 9.39 16.36
N GLN A 37 21.57 8.47 16.47
CA GLN A 37 21.83 7.04 16.61
C GLN A 37 21.86 6.29 15.27
N ASN A 38 21.77 6.99 14.13
CA ASN A 38 22.04 6.39 12.83
C ASN A 38 23.45 5.82 12.79
N GLY A 39 23.60 4.58 12.33
CA GLY A 39 24.88 3.87 12.32
C GLY A 39 25.24 3.19 13.65
N THR A 40 24.36 3.24 14.67
CA THR A 40 24.60 2.56 15.96
C THR A 40 23.38 1.85 16.53
N LYS A 41 22.19 2.45 16.52
CA LYS A 41 20.93 1.82 16.96
C LYS A 41 19.95 1.56 15.84
N TRP A 42 20.17 2.19 14.70
CA TRP A 42 19.49 1.84 13.48
C TRP A 42 20.42 2.11 12.31
N HIS A 43 20.20 1.36 11.24
CA HIS A 43 21.03 1.40 10.05
C HIS A 43 20.14 1.40 8.82
N ILE A 44 20.55 2.14 7.81
CA ILE A 44 19.96 2.07 6.48
C ILE A 44 21.03 1.69 5.46
N GLN A 45 20.70 0.72 4.62
CA GLN A 45 21.60 0.19 3.60
C GLN A 45 20.89 0.13 2.26
N TYR A 46 21.52 0.67 1.21
CA TYR A 46 21.10 0.40 -0.17
C TYR A 46 21.34 -1.07 -0.49
N VAL A 47 20.32 -1.74 -1.01
CA VAL A 47 20.33 -3.17 -1.32
C VAL A 47 20.62 -3.35 -2.80
N ASP A 48 19.75 -2.81 -3.65
CA ASP A 48 19.81 -2.91 -5.11
C ASP A 48 18.73 -2.02 -5.73
N ASN A 49 18.67 -1.98 -7.05
CA ASN A 49 17.58 -1.43 -7.83
C ASN A 49 16.52 -2.48 -8.12
N ILE A 50 15.25 -2.08 -8.19
CA ILE A 50 14.19 -2.97 -8.68
C ILE A 50 14.49 -3.31 -10.15
N GLY A 51 14.58 -4.61 -10.43
CA GLY A 51 14.73 -5.18 -11.76
C GLY A 51 13.66 -6.22 -12.08
N PHE A 52 13.54 -6.55 -13.36
CA PHE A 52 12.56 -7.50 -13.89
C PHE A 52 13.28 -8.67 -14.55
N THR A 53 12.71 -9.87 -14.47
CA THR A 53 13.19 -11.03 -15.25
C THR A 53 12.65 -10.99 -16.69
N GLY A 54 13.17 -11.88 -17.55
CA GLY A 54 12.61 -12.08 -18.89
C GLY A 54 12.96 -11.01 -19.92
N THR A 55 12.16 -10.94 -20.97
CA THR A 55 12.36 -10.04 -22.12
C THR A 55 12.25 -8.58 -21.71
N ILE A 56 11.18 -8.19 -20.99
CA ILE A 56 11.00 -6.78 -20.56
C ILE A 56 12.11 -6.33 -19.59
N GLY A 57 12.65 -7.25 -18.78
CA GLY A 57 13.83 -7.01 -17.95
C GLY A 57 15.09 -6.68 -18.76
N LYS A 58 15.35 -7.40 -19.85
CA LYS A 58 16.49 -7.12 -20.76
C LYS A 58 16.36 -5.76 -21.44
N HIS A 59 15.14 -5.27 -21.61
CA HIS A 59 14.86 -3.94 -22.11
C HIS A 59 14.88 -2.85 -21.03
N ASN A 60 15.34 -3.17 -19.81
CA ASN A 60 15.42 -2.25 -18.68
C ASN A 60 14.08 -1.60 -18.34
N LEU A 61 13.00 -2.40 -18.30
CA LEU A 61 11.70 -1.93 -17.83
C LEU A 61 11.86 -1.17 -16.52
N GLY A 62 11.36 0.06 -16.51
CA GLY A 62 11.38 0.95 -15.36
C GLY A 62 10.11 1.76 -15.28
N GLY A 63 10.00 2.55 -14.22
CA GLY A 63 8.81 3.35 -13.99
C GLY A 63 8.71 3.82 -12.56
N ASP A 64 7.47 3.93 -12.09
CA ASP A 64 7.16 4.61 -10.84
C ASP A 64 6.27 3.74 -9.91
N LYS A 65 6.30 4.05 -8.60
CA LYS A 65 5.35 3.58 -7.57
C LYS A 65 5.15 2.05 -7.46
N CYS A 66 6.22 1.27 -7.49
CA CYS A 66 6.11 -0.18 -7.25
C CYS A 66 5.84 -0.50 -5.77
N ARG A 67 4.60 -0.92 -5.50
CA ARG A 67 4.12 -1.37 -4.20
C ARG A 67 4.16 -2.88 -4.12
N SER A 68 4.33 -3.43 -2.92
CA SER A 68 4.28 -4.87 -2.71
C SER A 68 3.19 -5.28 -1.73
N SER A 69 2.68 -6.49 -1.92
CA SER A 69 1.66 -7.11 -1.07
C SER A 69 1.93 -8.61 -0.90
N PHE A 70 1.19 -9.25 0.00
CA PHE A 70 1.24 -10.71 0.18
C PHE A 70 -0.17 -11.28 0.21
N LEU A 71 -0.43 -12.28 -0.63
CA LEU A 71 -1.71 -12.97 -0.74
C LEU A 71 -1.47 -14.45 -1.04
N GLY A 72 -2.13 -15.35 -0.31
CA GLY A 72 -2.09 -16.79 -0.57
C GLY A 72 -0.70 -17.40 -0.74
N GLY A 73 0.28 -16.94 0.03
CA GLY A 73 1.66 -17.44 -0.06
C GLY A 73 2.52 -16.81 -1.15
N ARG A 74 2.00 -15.83 -1.91
CA ARG A 74 2.72 -15.16 -2.99
C ARG A 74 2.91 -13.68 -2.73
N HIS A 75 4.10 -13.19 -3.06
CA HIS A 75 4.38 -11.76 -3.16
C HIS A 75 3.80 -11.21 -4.45
N ILE A 76 3.05 -10.12 -4.34
CA ILE A 76 2.51 -9.37 -5.46
C ILE A 76 3.22 -8.04 -5.51
N TRP A 77 3.67 -7.64 -6.69
CA TRP A 77 4.11 -6.29 -7.00
C TRP A 77 3.06 -5.63 -7.87
N ASN A 78 2.69 -4.39 -7.61
CA ASN A 78 1.92 -3.59 -8.55
C ASN A 78 2.52 -2.19 -8.61
N CYS A 79 2.78 -1.72 -9.82
CA CYS A 79 3.48 -0.46 -10.05
C CYS A 79 2.51 0.63 -10.52
N GLY A 80 3.04 1.83 -10.79
CA GLY A 80 2.35 2.89 -11.52
C GLY A 80 2.67 2.79 -13.01
N ASP A 81 2.99 3.93 -13.62
CA ASP A 81 3.43 4.00 -15.01
C ASP A 81 4.74 3.22 -15.21
N MET A 82 4.72 2.29 -16.17
CA MET A 82 5.86 1.44 -16.51
C MET A 82 6.08 1.45 -18.02
N MET A 83 7.33 1.62 -18.44
CA MET A 83 7.75 1.57 -19.85
C MET A 83 9.23 1.16 -19.96
N CYS A 84 9.61 0.60 -21.10
CA CYS A 84 11.02 0.39 -21.40
C CYS A 84 11.63 1.65 -22.04
N PRO A 85 12.90 1.98 -21.76
CA PRO A 85 13.64 2.97 -22.52
C PRO A 85 13.94 2.50 -23.97
N PRO A 86 14.18 3.45 -24.91
CA PRO A 86 14.01 4.89 -24.73
C PRO A 86 12.53 5.34 -24.80
N ASP A 87 11.65 4.50 -25.34
CA ASP A 87 10.24 4.83 -25.54
C ASP A 87 9.33 3.58 -25.52
N VAL A 88 8.02 3.83 -25.61
CA VAL A 88 6.97 2.81 -25.55
C VAL A 88 7.06 1.75 -26.64
N ASN A 89 7.83 1.95 -27.72
CA ASN A 89 7.97 0.96 -28.79
C ASN A 89 8.83 -0.23 -28.37
N ALA A 90 9.70 -0.08 -27.35
CA ALA A 90 10.60 -1.15 -26.92
C ALA A 90 9.87 -2.30 -26.24
N CYS A 91 8.90 -2.01 -25.36
CA CYS A 91 8.11 -3.04 -24.70
C CYS A 91 6.69 -2.60 -24.29
N GLY A 92 6.16 -1.52 -24.85
CA GLY A 92 4.85 -0.97 -24.49
C GLY A 92 4.88 0.01 -23.32
N PHE A 93 3.69 0.43 -22.92
CA PHE A 93 3.42 1.27 -21.74
C PHE A 93 2.21 0.69 -21.00
N ALA A 94 2.29 0.60 -19.67
CA ALA A 94 1.14 0.27 -18.83
C ALA A 94 1.02 1.23 -17.66
N MET A 95 -0.22 1.61 -17.34
CA MET A 95 -0.55 2.33 -16.11
C MET A 95 -0.97 1.31 -15.06
N GLY A 96 0.02 0.84 -14.30
CA GLY A 96 -0.16 -0.09 -13.20
C GLY A 96 -0.23 -1.56 -13.58
N PRO A 97 0.85 -2.14 -14.14
CA PRO A 97 0.98 -3.59 -14.24
C PRO A 97 1.23 -4.22 -12.85
N ALA A 98 0.96 -5.52 -12.70
CA ALA A 98 1.22 -6.24 -11.46
C ALA A 98 1.87 -7.61 -11.62
N PHE A 99 2.98 -7.90 -10.97
CA PHE A 99 3.72 -9.13 -11.19
C PHE A 99 3.82 -9.96 -9.91
N TYR A 100 4.34 -11.18 -10.02
CA TYR A 100 4.79 -11.90 -8.84
C TYR A 100 6.19 -11.45 -8.43
N GLY A 101 6.44 -11.45 -7.12
CA GLY A 101 7.76 -11.27 -6.57
C GLY A 101 8.58 -12.55 -6.59
N THR A 102 9.90 -12.42 -6.61
CA THR A 102 10.82 -13.53 -6.40
C THR A 102 11.21 -13.65 -4.92
N LYS A 103 12.18 -14.52 -4.61
CA LYS A 103 12.82 -14.56 -3.28
C LYS A 103 13.65 -13.30 -2.99
N SER A 104 14.10 -12.58 -4.01
CA SER A 104 14.76 -11.29 -3.84
C SER A 104 13.71 -10.18 -3.82
N VAL A 105 13.84 -9.26 -2.86
CA VAL A 105 13.00 -8.06 -2.80
C VAL A 105 13.23 -7.13 -4.00
N SER A 106 14.41 -7.17 -4.62
CA SER A 106 14.74 -6.31 -5.76
C SER A 106 14.39 -6.92 -7.11
N ILE A 107 14.01 -8.20 -7.19
CA ILE A 107 13.72 -8.86 -8.47
C ILE A 107 12.25 -9.24 -8.56
N ILE A 108 11.59 -8.72 -9.60
CA ILE A 108 10.21 -8.99 -9.97
C ILE A 108 10.17 -10.01 -11.10
N ASP A 109 9.32 -11.03 -10.98
CA ASP A 109 9.17 -12.05 -12.01
C ASP A 109 8.23 -11.58 -13.11
N ALA A 110 8.80 -11.33 -14.29
CA ALA A 110 8.08 -10.96 -15.49
C ALA A 110 8.44 -11.84 -16.70
N ALA A 111 8.99 -13.03 -16.46
CA ALA A 111 9.46 -13.92 -17.53
C ALA A 111 8.37 -14.37 -18.50
N ALA A 112 7.11 -14.34 -18.06
CA ALA A 112 5.94 -14.69 -18.88
C ALA A 112 5.46 -13.54 -19.79
N HIS A 113 6.11 -12.38 -19.76
CA HIS A 113 5.67 -11.17 -20.45
C HIS A 113 6.76 -10.60 -21.35
N ASP A 114 6.40 -10.35 -22.61
CA ASP A 114 7.27 -9.71 -23.59
C ASP A 114 6.92 -8.23 -23.85
N ASN A 115 5.72 -7.80 -23.45
CA ASN A 115 5.23 -6.44 -23.62
C ASN A 115 4.40 -6.03 -22.39
N VAL A 116 4.80 -4.95 -21.71
CA VAL A 116 4.13 -4.45 -20.51
C VAL A 116 2.77 -3.83 -20.84
N GLY A 117 2.61 -3.23 -22.02
CA GLY A 117 1.34 -2.61 -22.44
C GLY A 117 0.22 -3.60 -22.75
N ALA A 118 0.54 -4.88 -22.93
CA ALA A 118 -0.46 -5.96 -22.94
C ALA A 118 -0.93 -6.35 -21.53
N TYR A 119 -0.43 -5.68 -20.49
CA TYR A 119 -0.54 -6.13 -19.12
C TYR A 119 -0.90 -5.00 -18.14
N GLU A 120 -2.17 -4.61 -18.17
CA GLU A 120 -2.77 -3.74 -17.16
C GLU A 120 -3.35 -4.58 -16.02
N PHE A 121 -3.00 -4.26 -14.76
CA PHE A 121 -3.48 -5.04 -13.62
C PHE A 121 -4.99 -4.90 -13.45
N ALA A 122 -5.49 -3.67 -13.51
CA ALA A 122 -6.90 -3.36 -13.40
C ALA A 122 -7.41 -2.79 -14.73
N LEU A 123 -8.57 -3.29 -15.17
CA LEU A 123 -9.27 -2.84 -16.37
C LEU A 123 -10.57 -2.13 -15.97
N PRO A 124 -11.10 -1.23 -16.81
CA PRO A 124 -12.40 -0.59 -16.58
C PRO A 124 -13.52 -1.64 -16.48
N TRP A 125 -14.58 -1.32 -15.75
CA TRP A 125 -15.77 -2.15 -15.77
C TRP A 125 -16.46 -2.01 -17.13
N HIS A 126 -17.09 -3.08 -17.61
CA HIS A 126 -17.67 -3.11 -18.96
C HIS A 126 -18.76 -2.06 -19.19
N GLY A 127 -19.40 -1.57 -18.12
CA GLY A 127 -20.40 -0.51 -18.15
C GLY A 127 -19.84 0.90 -17.95
N ASP A 128 -18.53 1.07 -17.72
CA ASP A 128 -17.93 2.39 -17.57
C ASP A 128 -17.92 3.13 -18.93
N PRO A 129 -18.16 4.46 -18.95
CA PRO A 129 -18.18 5.24 -20.19
C PRO A 129 -16.86 5.12 -20.94
N LYS A 130 -16.92 4.91 -22.27
CA LYS A 130 -15.73 4.86 -23.12
C LYS A 130 -15.01 6.21 -23.16
N PRO A 131 -13.67 6.23 -23.34
CA PRO A 131 -12.93 7.47 -23.52
C PRO A 131 -13.54 8.26 -24.68
N VAL A 132 -13.71 9.57 -24.47
CA VAL A 132 -14.22 10.49 -25.48
C VAL A 132 -13.10 11.44 -25.87
N ALA A 133 -12.97 11.70 -27.18
CA ALA A 133 -11.96 12.62 -27.71
C ALA A 133 -11.98 13.97 -26.94
N PRO A 134 -10.81 14.53 -26.60
CA PRO A 134 -9.48 14.13 -27.05
C PRO A 134 -8.86 12.95 -26.28
N GLN A 135 -9.52 12.43 -25.25
CA GLN A 135 -9.02 11.25 -24.52
C GLN A 135 -9.16 9.99 -25.38
N SER A 136 -8.15 9.12 -25.33
CA SER A 136 -8.04 7.94 -26.19
C SER A 136 -7.95 6.63 -25.43
N SER A 137 -7.56 6.66 -24.15
CA SER A 137 -7.39 5.46 -23.33
C SER A 137 -7.87 5.64 -21.89
N TYR A 138 -8.08 4.52 -21.22
CA TYR A 138 -8.23 4.50 -19.76
C TYR A 138 -6.87 4.54 -19.07
N GLY A 139 -6.89 4.83 -17.78
CA GLY A 139 -5.77 4.71 -16.88
C GLY A 139 -6.25 4.38 -15.47
N MET A 140 -5.48 3.56 -14.74
CA MET A 140 -5.82 3.09 -13.39
C MET A 140 -4.67 3.34 -12.42
N ASP A 141 -4.84 4.31 -11.52
CA ASP A 141 -3.95 4.43 -10.37
C ASP A 141 -4.39 3.42 -9.31
N THR A 142 -3.55 2.43 -9.02
CA THR A 142 -3.92 1.34 -8.11
C THR A 142 -3.32 1.55 -6.72
N SER A 143 -4.00 1.07 -5.67
CA SER A 143 -3.39 0.88 -4.35
C SER A 143 -2.56 -0.41 -4.32
N ASN A 144 -1.87 -0.70 -3.20
CA ASN A 144 -1.41 -2.07 -2.94
C ASN A 144 -2.61 -3.03 -2.77
N VAL A 145 -2.37 -4.34 -2.67
CA VAL A 145 -3.38 -5.38 -2.44
C VAL A 145 -3.49 -5.68 -0.94
N ALA A 146 -4.72 -5.78 -0.43
CA ALA A 146 -5.01 -6.24 0.92
C ALA A 146 -5.87 -7.51 0.87
N ALA A 147 -5.45 -8.55 1.57
CA ALA A 147 -6.18 -9.81 1.64
C ALA A 147 -7.56 -9.63 2.27
N ILE A 148 -8.61 -10.24 1.72
CA ILE A 148 -9.89 -10.46 2.39
C ILE A 148 -9.87 -11.83 3.09
N ASN A 149 -9.28 -12.81 2.41
CA ASN A 149 -9.01 -14.16 2.89
C ASN A 149 -7.73 -14.68 2.20
N ASP A 150 -7.44 -15.97 2.33
CA ASP A 150 -6.19 -16.54 1.83
C ASP A 150 -6.11 -16.61 0.30
N THR A 151 -7.23 -16.58 -0.42
CA THR A 151 -7.27 -16.72 -1.88
C THR A 151 -7.64 -15.44 -2.62
N THR A 152 -8.23 -14.48 -1.90
CA THR A 152 -8.82 -13.27 -2.47
C THR A 152 -8.34 -12.05 -1.71
N GLY A 153 -7.78 -11.08 -2.42
CA GLY A 153 -7.50 -9.73 -1.95
C GLY A 153 -8.33 -8.68 -2.68
N VAL A 154 -8.10 -7.42 -2.33
CA VAL A 154 -8.65 -6.27 -3.04
C VAL A 154 -7.59 -5.19 -3.21
N ALA A 155 -7.74 -4.42 -4.29
CA ALA A 155 -7.05 -3.17 -4.48
C ALA A 155 -8.07 -2.10 -4.90
N TYR A 156 -7.87 -0.87 -4.44
CA TYR A 156 -8.62 0.26 -4.95
C TYR A 156 -7.97 0.77 -6.23
N VAL A 157 -8.80 1.35 -7.08
CA VAL A 157 -8.37 1.99 -8.31
C VAL A 157 -8.94 3.39 -8.37
N TRP A 158 -8.18 4.33 -8.90
CA TRP A 158 -8.68 5.63 -9.33
C TRP A 158 -8.69 5.64 -10.84
N GLU A 159 -9.89 5.65 -11.41
CA GLU A 159 -10.11 5.58 -12.85
C GLU A 159 -9.98 6.98 -13.46
N ILE A 160 -9.19 7.05 -14.52
CA ILE A 160 -9.04 8.23 -15.36
C ILE A 160 -9.19 7.84 -16.83
N THR A 161 -9.51 8.81 -17.68
CA THR A 161 -9.23 8.73 -19.12
C THR A 161 -8.15 9.73 -19.49
N ARG A 162 -7.25 9.30 -20.37
CA ARG A 162 -6.02 10.02 -20.74
C ARG A 162 -5.74 9.89 -22.23
N GLY A 163 -4.61 10.46 -22.67
CA GLY A 163 -4.12 10.36 -24.05
C GLY A 163 -4.52 11.52 -24.94
N ALA A 164 -5.04 12.61 -24.37
CA ALA A 164 -5.18 13.87 -25.06
C ALA A 164 -3.80 14.46 -25.45
N PRO A 165 -3.68 15.15 -26.61
CA PRO A 165 -2.41 15.72 -27.07
C PRO A 165 -1.78 16.73 -26.10
N ASP A 166 -2.57 17.36 -25.23
CA ASP A 166 -2.13 18.32 -24.22
C ASP A 166 -1.70 17.64 -22.90
N GLY A 167 -1.75 16.32 -22.83
CA GLY A 167 -1.44 15.54 -21.63
C GLY A 167 -2.52 15.63 -20.54
N SER A 168 -3.67 16.24 -20.81
CA SER A 168 -4.77 16.33 -19.85
C SER A 168 -5.35 14.96 -19.52
N ILE A 169 -5.86 14.84 -18.30
CA ILE A 169 -6.57 13.66 -17.81
C ILE A 169 -7.96 14.07 -17.33
N VAL A 170 -8.91 13.15 -17.44
CA VAL A 170 -10.25 13.29 -16.87
C VAL A 170 -10.43 12.25 -15.79
N ASN A 171 -10.76 12.69 -14.58
CA ASN A 171 -11.04 11.79 -13.46
C ASN A 171 -12.48 11.25 -13.56
N HIS A 172 -12.66 9.95 -13.31
CA HIS A 172 -13.98 9.30 -13.27
C HIS A 172 -14.38 8.90 -11.86
N GLY A 173 -13.43 8.51 -11.02
CA GLY A 173 -13.69 8.26 -9.61
C GLY A 173 -12.99 7.00 -9.07
N ALA A 174 -13.45 6.56 -7.90
CA ALA A 174 -12.83 5.44 -7.19
C ALA A 174 -13.57 4.14 -7.48
N GLY A 175 -12.82 3.11 -7.86
CA GLY A 175 -13.27 1.75 -8.00
C GLY A 175 -12.55 0.80 -7.05
N ILE A 176 -12.94 -0.46 -7.11
CA ILE A 176 -12.30 -1.55 -6.40
C ILE A 176 -12.27 -2.80 -7.28
N VAL A 177 -11.17 -3.54 -7.21
CA VAL A 177 -10.98 -4.82 -7.90
C VAL A 177 -10.83 -5.94 -6.89
N ALA A 178 -11.42 -7.10 -7.18
CA ALA A 178 -11.08 -8.35 -6.52
C ALA A 178 -9.80 -8.90 -7.13
N VAL A 179 -8.85 -9.33 -6.30
CA VAL A 179 -7.55 -9.84 -6.73
C VAL A 179 -7.45 -11.33 -6.37
N THR A 180 -7.21 -12.17 -7.37
CA THR A 180 -6.93 -13.60 -7.19
C THR A 180 -5.55 -13.96 -7.76
N LEU A 181 -5.08 -15.17 -7.47
CA LEU A 181 -3.77 -15.64 -7.89
C LEU A 181 -3.89 -16.44 -9.20
N GLY A 182 -3.45 -15.87 -10.32
CA GLY A 182 -3.26 -16.59 -11.58
C GLY A 182 -1.95 -17.38 -11.62
N ALA A 183 -1.75 -18.17 -12.68
CA ALA A 183 -0.56 -19.02 -12.81
C ALA A 183 0.74 -18.20 -12.87
N THR A 184 0.78 -17.22 -13.77
CA THR A 184 1.95 -16.38 -14.10
C THR A 184 1.90 -14.99 -13.48
N GLN A 185 0.71 -14.50 -13.16
CA GLN A 185 0.51 -13.17 -12.58
C GLN A 185 -0.76 -13.11 -11.69
N PRO A 186 -0.92 -12.06 -10.85
CA PRO A 186 -2.18 -11.75 -10.19
C PRO A 186 -3.26 -11.38 -11.20
N ILE A 187 -4.52 -11.71 -10.89
CA ILE A 187 -5.68 -11.36 -11.72
C ILE A 187 -6.54 -10.38 -10.93
N ALA A 188 -6.72 -9.16 -11.43
CA ALA A 188 -7.66 -8.21 -10.86
C ALA A 188 -8.94 -8.12 -11.71
N THR A 189 -10.09 -8.13 -11.05
CA THR A 189 -11.40 -8.08 -11.69
C THR A 189 -12.26 -6.99 -11.07
N ARG A 190 -12.70 -6.02 -11.88
CA ARG A 190 -13.77 -5.07 -11.51
C ARG A 190 -15.10 -5.81 -11.48
N LEU A 191 -15.66 -6.01 -10.30
CA LEU A 191 -16.93 -6.73 -10.11
C LEU A 191 -18.18 -5.86 -10.34
N GLY A 192 -18.02 -4.54 -10.40
CA GLY A 192 -19.14 -3.60 -10.52
C GLY A 192 -18.68 -2.18 -10.85
N PRO A 193 -19.62 -1.21 -10.85
CA PRO A 193 -19.35 0.18 -11.17
C PRO A 193 -18.39 0.84 -10.17
N LEU A 194 -18.03 2.11 -10.42
CA LEU A 194 -17.26 2.91 -9.47
C LEU A 194 -18.03 3.04 -8.14
N LEU A 195 -17.30 2.99 -7.03
CA LEU A 195 -17.82 3.24 -5.68
C LEU A 195 -18.21 4.71 -5.52
N THR A 196 -17.47 5.61 -6.15
CA THR A 196 -17.71 7.04 -6.14
C THR A 196 -17.32 7.70 -7.46
N GLY A 197 -17.91 8.86 -7.74
CA GLY A 197 -17.50 9.73 -8.85
C GLY A 197 -16.27 10.58 -8.55
N PRO A 198 -15.91 11.52 -9.46
CA PRO A 198 -14.67 12.30 -9.37
C PRO A 198 -14.69 13.36 -8.26
N ASP A 199 -15.88 13.76 -7.80
CA ASP A 199 -16.06 14.74 -6.72
C ASP A 199 -15.89 14.14 -5.31
N SER A 200 -15.36 12.92 -5.22
CA SER A 200 -15.12 12.21 -3.96
C SER A 200 -13.63 12.08 -3.68
N VAL A 201 -13.31 11.56 -2.49
CA VAL A 201 -11.93 11.23 -2.18
C VAL A 201 -11.41 10.09 -3.04
N GLN A 202 -10.14 10.13 -3.39
CA GLN A 202 -9.45 8.95 -3.93
C GLN A 202 -9.39 7.90 -2.82
N LEU A 203 -9.50 6.61 -3.12
CA LEU A 203 -9.51 5.54 -2.11
C LEU A 203 -8.20 4.75 -2.18
N GLY A 204 -7.49 4.63 -1.06
CA GLY A 204 -6.34 3.76 -0.89
C GLY A 204 -5.07 4.14 -1.65
N LEU A 205 -5.00 5.31 -2.30
CA LEU A 205 -3.84 5.65 -3.14
C LEU A 205 -2.56 5.92 -2.34
N LEU A 206 -2.68 6.35 -1.08
CA LEU A 206 -1.52 6.38 -0.19
C LEU A 206 -1.13 4.95 0.20
N ALA A 207 -2.08 4.20 0.74
CA ALA A 207 -1.90 2.82 1.16
C ALA A 207 -3.25 2.15 1.46
N ILE A 208 -3.24 0.81 1.52
CA ILE A 208 -4.27 0.04 2.21
C ILE A 208 -3.68 -1.00 3.15
N LEU A 209 -4.42 -1.29 4.22
CA LEU A 209 -4.02 -2.24 5.26
C LEU A 209 -5.21 -3.08 5.73
N ARG A 210 -5.03 -4.40 5.78
CA ARG A 210 -5.91 -5.27 6.56
C ARG A 210 -5.53 -5.22 8.03
N SER A 211 -6.48 -4.87 8.89
CA SER A 211 -6.32 -4.97 10.34
C SER A 211 -7.66 -5.09 11.07
N GLY A 212 -7.71 -5.93 12.11
CA GLY A 212 -8.86 -6.01 13.01
C GLY A 212 -10.19 -6.34 12.33
N GLY A 213 -10.17 -7.10 11.23
CA GLY A 213 -11.37 -7.43 10.43
C GLY A 213 -11.81 -6.34 9.46
N TYR A 214 -11.02 -5.28 9.27
CA TYR A 214 -11.29 -4.18 8.34
C TYR A 214 -10.17 -4.05 7.30
N ILE A 215 -10.54 -3.51 6.13
CA ILE A 215 -9.60 -2.88 5.19
C ILE A 215 -9.60 -1.38 5.50
N TYR A 216 -8.47 -0.87 5.94
CA TYR A 216 -8.22 0.56 6.07
C TYR A 216 -7.72 1.10 4.73
N ASN A 217 -8.27 2.23 4.29
CA ASN A 217 -7.81 2.96 3.11
C ASN A 217 -7.29 4.33 3.54
N TYR A 218 -6.08 4.67 3.10
CA TYR A 218 -5.39 5.91 3.45
C TYR A 218 -5.20 6.76 2.21
N ASN A 219 -5.40 8.07 2.32
CA ASN A 219 -5.25 9.00 1.21
C ASN A 219 -4.72 10.36 1.67
N THR A 220 -3.94 11.00 0.81
CA THR A 220 -3.49 12.38 0.96
C THR A 220 -4.40 13.29 0.16
N GLN A 221 -5.24 14.10 0.81
CA GLN A 221 -6.14 15.03 0.13
C GLN A 221 -6.52 16.21 1.02
N GLY A 222 -6.70 17.38 0.43
CA GLY A 222 -6.92 18.63 1.15
C GLY A 222 -5.61 19.35 1.47
N SER A 223 -5.58 20.07 2.60
CA SER A 223 -4.38 20.81 3.02
C SER A 223 -3.17 19.89 3.20
N PHE A 224 -1.97 20.44 3.01
CA PHE A 224 -0.72 19.71 3.21
C PHE A 224 -0.69 18.96 4.55
N GLY A 225 -0.21 17.72 4.53
CA GLY A 225 -0.14 16.88 5.72
C GLY A 225 -1.48 16.30 6.18
N ASN A 226 -2.58 16.52 5.45
CA ASN A 226 -3.85 15.86 5.74
C ASN A 226 -3.86 14.44 5.14
N ILE A 227 -3.75 13.44 6.03
CA ILE A 227 -3.98 12.04 5.66
C ILE A 227 -5.33 11.62 6.21
N ILE A 228 -6.26 11.33 5.32
CA ILE A 228 -7.58 10.79 5.67
C ILE A 228 -7.52 9.26 5.72
N VAL A 229 -8.30 8.68 6.63
CA VAL A 229 -8.44 7.23 6.76
C VAL A 229 -9.92 6.83 6.77
N GLY A 230 -10.25 5.92 5.85
CA GLY A 230 -11.51 5.21 5.82
C GLY A 230 -11.31 3.76 6.24
N ARG A 231 -12.39 3.09 6.61
CA ARG A 231 -12.41 1.64 6.80
C ARG A 231 -13.72 1.03 6.34
N VAL A 232 -13.63 -0.24 5.99
CA VAL A 232 -14.76 -1.10 5.61
C VAL A 232 -14.47 -2.52 6.10
N LYS A 233 -15.50 -3.31 6.41
CA LYS A 233 -15.31 -4.71 6.81
C LYS A 233 -14.58 -5.45 5.70
N ALA A 234 -13.62 -6.28 6.07
CA ALA A 234 -12.79 -7.02 5.14
C ALA A 234 -13.49 -8.31 4.67
N ASN A 235 -14.56 -8.10 3.92
CA ASN A 235 -15.43 -9.06 3.24
C ASN A 235 -16.10 -8.33 2.07
N ASP A 236 -17.18 -8.88 1.50
CA ASP A 236 -17.87 -8.29 0.34
C ASP A 236 -18.41 -6.87 0.56
N ALA A 237 -18.46 -6.39 1.81
CA ALA A 237 -18.79 -4.98 2.11
C ALA A 237 -17.86 -3.98 1.41
N VAL A 238 -16.64 -4.38 1.05
CA VAL A 238 -15.71 -3.55 0.28
C VAL A 238 -16.28 -3.09 -1.07
N PHE A 239 -17.24 -3.83 -1.65
CA PHE A 239 -17.86 -3.51 -2.93
C PHE A 239 -19.09 -2.60 -2.80
N ASP A 240 -19.44 -2.17 -1.58
CA ASP A 240 -20.60 -1.32 -1.30
C ASP A 240 -20.17 -0.02 -0.62
N ALA A 241 -20.26 1.10 -1.35
CA ALA A 241 -19.89 2.43 -0.89
C ALA A 241 -20.61 2.86 0.40
N SER A 242 -21.82 2.36 0.67
CA SER A 242 -22.60 2.69 1.88
C SER A 242 -22.02 2.07 3.16
N LYS A 243 -21.14 1.08 3.04
CA LYS A 243 -20.54 0.34 4.17
C LYS A 243 -19.28 0.98 4.72
N TYR A 244 -18.77 2.01 4.04
CA TYR A 244 -17.58 2.72 4.45
C TYR A 244 -17.87 3.68 5.59
N GLU A 245 -16.86 3.88 6.43
CA GLU A 245 -16.84 4.96 7.41
C GLU A 245 -15.46 5.61 7.44
N TYR A 246 -15.44 6.92 7.68
CA TYR A 246 -14.21 7.72 7.70
C TYR A 246 -14.02 8.41 9.04
N LEU A 247 -12.76 8.49 9.47
CA LEU A 247 -12.38 9.12 10.71
C LEU A 247 -12.54 10.64 10.60
N VAL A 248 -13.39 11.19 11.45
CA VAL A 248 -13.56 12.64 11.63
C VAL A 248 -12.33 13.20 12.34
N PHE A 249 -11.79 14.29 11.80
CA PHE A 249 -10.68 14.99 12.41
C PHE A 249 -11.17 15.74 13.66
N VAL A 250 -10.47 15.54 14.78
CA VAL A 250 -10.67 16.25 16.04
C VAL A 250 -9.31 16.76 16.50
N SER A 251 -9.20 18.05 16.85
CA SER A 251 -7.92 18.67 17.17
C SER A 251 -7.30 18.16 18.47
N ASP A 252 -8.10 17.82 19.47
CA ASP A 252 -7.61 17.20 20.70
C ASP A 252 -7.14 15.77 20.42
N ILE A 253 -5.84 15.50 20.56
CA ILE A 253 -5.22 14.18 20.31
C ILE A 253 -5.71 13.08 21.28
N LYS A 254 -6.25 13.46 22.44
CA LYS A 254 -6.78 12.53 23.45
C LYS A 254 -8.24 12.17 23.21
N ALA A 255 -8.94 12.92 22.35
CA ALA A 255 -10.34 12.64 22.04
C ALA A 255 -10.51 11.25 21.43
N ALA A 256 -11.61 10.59 21.81
CA ALA A 256 -12.01 9.31 21.23
C ALA A 256 -12.24 9.42 19.72
N PRO A 257 -11.97 8.37 18.94
CA PRO A 257 -12.17 8.40 17.50
C PRO A 257 -13.65 8.47 17.16
N VAL A 258 -14.02 9.41 16.28
CA VAL A 258 -15.38 9.52 15.74
C VAL A 258 -15.36 9.07 14.29
N TRP A 259 -16.17 8.06 13.95
CA TRP A 259 -16.30 7.55 12.60
C TRP A 259 -17.65 7.98 12.02
N LYS A 260 -17.64 8.48 10.78
CA LYS A 260 -18.84 8.89 10.07
C LYS A 260 -19.04 7.99 8.85
N ARG A 261 -20.26 7.47 8.69
CA ARG A 261 -20.63 6.62 7.55
C ARG A 261 -20.61 7.39 6.23
N GLY A 262 -20.30 6.66 5.16
CA GLY A 262 -20.20 7.14 3.80
C GLY A 262 -18.78 7.58 3.42
N ILE A 263 -18.49 7.51 2.13
CA ILE A 263 -17.26 8.05 1.54
C ILE A 263 -17.40 9.57 1.43
N PRO A 264 -16.43 10.36 1.93
CA PRO A 264 -16.50 11.82 1.87
C PRO A 264 -16.43 12.36 0.44
N ALA A 265 -17.18 13.44 0.20
CA ALA A 265 -16.93 14.30 -0.95
C ALA A 265 -15.59 15.03 -0.81
N ALA A 266 -14.92 15.29 -1.94
CA ALA A 266 -13.64 15.99 -2.00
C ALA A 266 -13.69 17.38 -1.35
N LYS A 267 -14.82 18.09 -1.46
CA LYS A 267 -15.01 19.41 -0.83
C LYS A 267 -15.10 19.37 0.70
N ASP A 268 -15.39 18.21 1.28
CA ASP A 268 -15.60 18.03 2.73
C ASP A 268 -14.37 17.44 3.45
N VAL A 269 -13.25 17.19 2.74
CA VAL A 269 -12.09 16.47 3.29
C VAL A 269 -11.44 17.13 4.51
N SER A 270 -11.58 18.44 4.67
CA SER A 270 -11.04 19.17 5.82
C SER A 270 -11.61 18.71 7.17
N ARG A 271 -12.78 18.05 7.14
CA ARG A 271 -13.47 17.50 8.32
C ARG A 271 -12.95 16.12 8.74
N TYR A 272 -12.15 15.48 7.89
CA TYR A 272 -11.66 14.12 8.09
C TYR A 272 -10.13 14.13 8.19
N GLY A 273 -9.56 13.14 8.88
CA GLY A 273 -8.11 13.07 9.02
C GLY A 273 -7.63 12.31 10.23
N MET A 274 -6.48 11.67 10.09
CA MET A 274 -5.69 11.16 11.20
C MET A 274 -4.94 12.29 11.92
N ARG A 275 -4.51 12.01 13.15
CA ARG A 275 -3.75 12.94 13.99
C ARG A 275 -2.33 12.44 14.19
N THR A 276 -1.37 13.36 14.23
CA THR A 276 0.02 13.09 14.59
C THR A 276 0.45 14.02 15.72
N ALA A 277 1.50 13.64 16.45
CA ALA A 277 2.15 14.48 17.45
C ALA A 277 3.07 15.56 16.85
N GLU A 278 3.15 15.68 15.52
CA GLU A 278 3.79 16.82 14.84
C GLU A 278 3.18 18.15 15.28
N SER A 279 4.00 19.21 15.21
CA SER A 279 3.52 20.58 15.43
C SER A 279 2.41 20.91 14.42
N GLY A 280 1.25 21.36 14.92
CA GLY A 280 0.07 21.59 14.10
C GLY A 280 -0.81 20.36 13.82
N GLY A 281 -0.43 19.17 14.31
CA GLY A 281 -1.24 17.95 14.25
C GLY A 281 -1.37 17.34 12.84
N ARG A 282 -0.50 17.75 11.90
CA ARG A 282 -0.50 17.33 10.50
C ARG A 282 0.83 16.66 10.14
N PHE A 283 0.78 15.71 9.21
CA PHE A 283 1.95 14.94 8.81
C PHE A 283 2.88 15.78 7.91
N ALA A 284 4.17 15.45 7.88
CA ALA A 284 5.09 15.96 6.86
C ALA A 284 5.00 15.19 5.52
N CYS A 285 3.98 14.35 5.35
CA CYS A 285 3.80 13.51 4.15
C CYS A 285 3.20 14.33 2.99
N GLY A 286 3.83 14.22 1.82
CA GLY A 286 3.32 14.76 0.56
C GLY A 286 2.40 13.77 -0.15
N GLN A 287 2.94 12.68 -0.69
CA GLN A 287 2.21 11.66 -1.45
C GLN A 287 2.92 10.30 -1.36
N TYR A 288 2.15 9.23 -1.58
CA TYR A 288 2.58 7.81 -1.58
C TYR A 288 3.20 7.33 -0.26
N GLY A 289 3.05 6.03 -0.02
CA GLY A 289 3.48 5.47 1.23
C GLY A 289 3.04 4.03 1.44
N SER A 290 3.14 3.62 2.69
CA SER A 290 2.72 2.30 3.14
C SER A 290 2.32 2.37 4.60
N VAL A 291 1.34 1.55 4.99
CA VAL A 291 1.02 1.35 6.39
C VAL A 291 1.13 -0.14 6.69
N ILE A 292 1.97 -0.50 7.65
CA ILE A 292 2.28 -1.89 8.01
C ILE A 292 2.23 -2.09 9.52
N TRP A 293 2.18 -3.34 9.97
CA TRP A 293 2.41 -3.68 11.37
C TRP A 293 3.89 -4.02 11.60
N SER A 294 4.55 -3.37 12.55
CA SER A 294 5.89 -3.73 12.99
C SER A 294 5.83 -4.67 14.18
N SER A 295 6.34 -5.89 14.02
CA SER A 295 6.43 -6.86 15.11
C SER A 295 7.51 -6.51 16.15
N TYR A 296 8.51 -5.70 15.79
CA TYR A 296 9.57 -5.25 16.69
C TYR A 296 9.10 -4.14 17.63
N PHE A 297 8.37 -3.15 17.12
CA PHE A 297 7.81 -2.07 17.93
C PHE A 297 6.43 -2.41 18.52
N GLN A 298 5.77 -3.48 18.05
CA GLN A 298 4.37 -3.79 18.38
C GLN A 298 3.45 -2.59 18.10
N LYS A 299 3.69 -1.92 16.97
CA LYS A 299 2.98 -0.71 16.53
C LYS A 299 2.75 -0.74 15.02
N TYR A 300 1.73 -0.01 14.57
CA TYR A 300 1.58 0.33 13.16
C TYR A 300 2.65 1.34 12.77
N MET A 301 3.21 1.15 11.59
CA MET A 301 4.19 2.03 10.98
C MET A 301 3.60 2.61 9.70
N LEU A 302 3.52 3.93 9.60
CA LEU A 302 3.17 4.65 8.37
C LEU A 302 4.46 5.22 7.79
N MET A 303 4.83 4.76 6.60
CA MET A 303 5.96 5.29 5.83
C MET A 303 5.43 6.20 4.73
N CYS A 304 6.08 7.33 4.51
CA CYS A 304 5.71 8.30 3.48
C CYS A 304 6.92 9.17 3.12
N THR A 305 6.79 9.97 2.05
CA THR A 305 7.81 10.96 1.69
C THR A 305 7.27 12.38 1.69
N LEU A 306 8.19 13.33 1.83
CA LEU A 306 8.04 14.68 1.30
C LEU A 306 8.78 14.74 -0.03
N TYR A 307 8.06 15.12 -1.10
CA TYR A 307 8.53 15.09 -2.49
C TYR A 307 9.96 15.62 -2.64
N TYR A 308 10.86 14.78 -3.15
CA TYR A 308 12.29 15.04 -3.38
C TYR A 308 13.07 15.55 -2.15
N SER A 309 12.52 15.43 -0.94
CA SER A 309 13.10 16.00 0.26
C SER A 309 13.50 14.92 1.26
N TYR A 310 12.51 14.29 1.90
CA TYR A 310 12.76 13.37 3.01
C TYR A 310 11.85 12.16 2.93
N SER A 311 12.32 11.06 3.53
CA SER A 311 11.51 9.88 3.80
C SER A 311 11.37 9.69 5.30
N PHE A 312 10.15 9.39 5.73
CA PHE A 312 9.77 9.32 7.13
C PHE A 312 9.08 8.00 7.44
N PHE A 313 9.12 7.62 8.72
CA PHE A 313 8.09 6.75 9.28
C PHE A 313 7.50 7.32 10.56
N TYR A 314 6.26 6.95 10.84
CA TYR A 314 5.49 7.31 12.03
C TYR A 314 5.01 6.03 12.72
N LEU A 315 4.87 6.05 14.04
CA LEU A 315 4.38 4.91 14.81
C LEU A 315 3.05 5.20 15.50
N ALA A 316 2.15 4.21 15.54
CA ALA A 316 0.88 4.30 16.25
C ALA A 316 0.47 2.96 16.89
N GLY A 317 -0.26 3.01 18.00
CA GLY A 317 -0.84 1.81 18.61
C GLY A 317 -2.09 1.28 17.89
N LYS A 318 -2.69 2.08 17.02
CA LYS A 318 -3.89 1.75 16.23
C LYS A 318 -3.66 2.14 14.77
N PRO A 319 -4.32 1.48 13.79
CA PRO A 319 -4.09 1.75 12.37
C PRO A 319 -4.58 3.14 11.93
N TRP A 320 -5.32 3.87 12.78
CA TRP A 320 -5.79 5.24 12.53
C TRP A 320 -5.13 6.29 13.43
N GLY A 321 -4.12 5.92 14.22
CA GLY A 321 -3.45 6.82 15.15
C GLY A 321 -4.06 6.89 16.57
N PRO A 322 -3.69 7.90 17.38
CA PRO A 322 -2.79 8.98 17.02
C PRO A 322 -1.37 8.48 16.70
N TRP A 323 -0.72 9.16 15.77
CA TRP A 323 0.61 8.85 15.30
C TRP A 323 1.67 9.66 16.07
N SER A 324 2.88 9.12 16.20
CA SER A 324 4.04 9.85 16.72
C SER A 324 4.40 11.06 15.85
N THR A 325 5.45 11.78 16.22
CA THR A 325 6.23 12.59 15.26
C THR A 325 6.91 11.68 14.24
N GLY A 326 7.32 12.24 13.10
CA GLY A 326 7.97 11.53 12.01
C GLY A 326 9.46 11.31 12.28
N TYR A 327 9.90 10.06 12.19
CA TYR A 327 11.30 9.67 12.22
C TYR A 327 11.87 9.73 10.80
N LYS A 328 12.81 10.65 10.56
CA LYS A 328 13.49 10.81 9.26
C LYS A 328 14.50 9.68 9.05
N ILE A 329 14.47 9.03 7.89
CA ILE A 329 15.36 7.92 7.55
C ILE A 329 16.24 8.16 6.32
N LEU A 330 15.79 9.00 5.38
CA LEU A 330 16.56 9.44 4.21
C LEU A 330 16.29 10.92 3.91
N SER A 331 17.24 11.56 3.25
CA SER A 331 17.14 12.95 2.79
C SER A 331 17.76 13.15 1.40
N SER A 332 17.39 14.23 0.72
CA SER A 332 18.05 14.66 -0.51
C SER A 332 19.54 14.96 -0.32
N GLU A 333 19.94 15.45 0.86
CA GLU A 333 21.35 15.66 1.23
C GLU A 333 22.15 14.35 1.24
N SER A 334 21.50 13.20 1.49
CA SER A 334 22.12 11.87 1.41
C SER A 334 22.17 11.29 -0.02
N GLY A 335 21.74 12.05 -1.04
CA GLY A 335 21.63 11.61 -2.42
C GLY A 335 20.33 10.87 -2.76
N TRP A 336 19.44 10.70 -1.77
CA TRP A 336 18.23 9.86 -1.87
C TRP A 336 16.96 10.65 -1.58
N GLY A 337 16.57 11.51 -2.52
CA GLY A 337 15.33 12.29 -2.43
C GLY A 337 14.08 11.40 -2.34
N GLY A 338 13.13 11.79 -1.48
CA GLY A 338 11.94 10.98 -1.20
C GLY A 338 10.88 11.06 -2.30
N TYR A 339 10.61 9.96 -2.99
CA TYR A 339 9.47 9.83 -3.91
C TYR A 339 9.01 8.37 -4.04
N GLY A 340 7.68 8.16 -4.13
CA GLY A 340 7.11 6.83 -4.42
C GLY A 340 7.39 5.76 -3.35
N ILE A 341 7.65 6.14 -2.09
CA ILE A 341 8.11 5.17 -1.08
C ILE A 341 7.09 4.05 -0.84
N SER A 342 7.57 2.81 -0.81
CA SER A 342 6.75 1.63 -0.56
C SER A 342 7.48 0.65 0.36
N ALA A 343 6.81 0.17 1.39
CA ALA A 343 7.35 -0.82 2.32
C ALA A 343 7.12 -2.25 1.82
N HIS A 344 8.09 -3.12 2.06
CA HIS A 344 8.13 -4.51 1.58
C HIS A 344 8.31 -5.51 2.74
N PRO A 345 7.38 -5.54 3.73
CA PRO A 345 7.55 -6.37 4.93
C PRO A 345 7.60 -7.87 4.63
N GLY A 346 7.06 -8.30 3.49
CA GLY A 346 7.04 -9.70 3.08
C GLY A 346 8.42 -10.34 2.91
N TRP A 347 9.47 -9.55 2.67
CA TRP A 347 10.85 -10.05 2.55
C TRP A 347 11.68 -9.85 3.82
N SER A 348 11.09 -9.30 4.88
CA SER A 348 11.81 -9.08 6.14
C SER A 348 11.92 -10.42 6.88
N THR A 349 13.15 -10.94 6.99
CA THR A 349 13.40 -12.24 7.64
C THR A 349 13.55 -12.13 9.16
N GLN A 350 13.88 -10.92 9.64
CA GLN A 350 13.99 -10.60 11.06
C GLN A 350 12.96 -9.54 11.46
N PRO A 351 12.48 -9.54 12.72
CA PRO A 351 11.46 -8.59 13.15
C PRO A 351 11.92 -7.13 13.16
N ASN A 352 13.22 -6.91 13.37
CA ASN A 352 13.88 -5.62 13.47
C ASN A 352 14.38 -5.10 12.11
N GLU A 353 13.97 -5.72 11.00
CA GLU A 353 14.32 -5.31 9.65
C GLU A 353 13.06 -4.92 8.87
N LEU A 354 13.23 -3.97 7.96
CA LEU A 354 12.21 -3.59 6.99
C LEU A 354 12.86 -3.21 5.67
N TYR A 355 12.46 -3.88 4.60
CA TYR A 355 12.78 -3.43 3.25
C TYR A 355 11.78 -2.39 2.78
N PHE A 356 12.25 -1.40 2.02
CA PHE A 356 11.41 -0.45 1.32
C PHE A 356 12.09 0.01 0.03
N SER A 357 11.31 0.47 -0.93
CA SER A 357 11.83 1.10 -2.15
C SER A 357 11.38 2.54 -2.26
N GLN A 358 12.15 3.34 -2.99
CA GLN A 358 11.79 4.70 -3.39
C GLN A 358 12.58 5.14 -4.63
N GLY A 359 12.10 6.16 -5.33
CA GLY A 359 12.79 6.79 -6.44
C GLY A 359 11.83 7.31 -7.49
N PRO A 360 12.11 8.46 -8.12
CA PRO A 360 11.37 8.91 -9.29
C PRO A 360 11.93 8.28 -10.56
N ASN A 361 11.03 7.88 -11.47
CA ASN A 361 11.32 7.61 -12.89
C ASN A 361 12.45 6.61 -13.20
N GLY A 362 12.63 5.60 -12.35
CA GLY A 362 13.43 4.42 -12.63
C GLY A 362 14.96 4.59 -12.70
N PRO A 363 15.73 3.54 -12.32
CA PRO A 363 15.26 2.40 -11.53
C PRO A 363 14.89 2.82 -10.09
N LEU A 364 13.96 2.08 -9.48
CA LEU A 364 13.54 2.31 -8.08
C LEU A 364 14.56 1.69 -7.13
N ASN A 365 15.05 2.47 -6.17
CA ASN A 365 16.12 2.06 -5.25
C ASN A 365 15.52 1.33 -4.05
N VAL A 366 16.04 0.15 -3.73
CA VAL A 366 15.65 -0.66 -2.58
C VAL A 366 16.62 -0.45 -1.43
N PHE A 367 16.08 -0.23 -0.25
CA PHE A 367 16.81 -0.07 1.00
C PHE A 367 16.36 -1.10 2.02
N ARG A 368 17.28 -1.45 2.93
CA ARG A 368 17.01 -2.19 4.16
C ARG A 368 17.21 -1.26 5.34
N LEU A 369 16.18 -1.13 6.17
CA LEU A 369 16.22 -0.45 7.46
C LEU A 369 16.29 -1.50 8.58
N SER A 370 17.28 -1.40 9.45
CA SER A 370 17.51 -2.33 10.57
C SER A 370 17.55 -1.57 11.90
N PHE A 371 17.08 -2.18 12.99
CA PHE A 371 16.99 -1.59 14.32
C PHE A 371 17.66 -2.47 15.41
N GLU A 372 18.29 -1.84 16.41
CA GLU A 372 19.07 -2.49 17.50
C GLU A 372 18.81 -1.83 18.88
N TYR A 373 17.57 -1.40 19.10
CA TYR A 373 17.11 -0.78 20.34
C TYR A 373 16.93 -1.75 21.49
#